data_AF-A0A372LYZ8-F1
#
_entry.id   AF-A0A372LYZ8-F1
#
_cell.length_a   1.000
_cell.length_b   1.000
_cell.length_c   1.000
_cell.angle_alpha   90.00
_cell.angle_beta   90.00
_cell.angle_gamma   90.00
#
_symmetry.space_group_name_H-M   'P 1'
#
loop_
_entity.id
_entity.type
_entity.pdbx_description
1 polymer ?
#
loop_
_entity_poly.entity_id
_entity_poly.type
_entity_poly.pdbx_seq_one_letter_code
_entity_poly.pdbx_strand_id
1 'polypeptide(L)'
;MAITEPPAPTALTAAVAYARAPSIISEIGWTADQAATRPFGTQLPREFWLRKAAVLDRIALDDENAHILTDAPAVADAAARRLMECDGATGTDPRGYVRAQYAAWTRQHTTHP
;
A
#
# COMPACT_ATOMS: atom_id res chain seq x y z
N MET A 1 -6.98 -6.70 37.58
CA MET A 1 -6.85 -5.36 36.99
C MET A 1 -6.03 -5.52 35.71
N ALA A 2 -6.68 -5.64 34.57
CA ALA A 2 -5.99 -5.67 33.28
C ALA A 2 -5.73 -4.22 32.85
N ILE A 3 -4.48 -3.81 32.85
CA ILE A 3 -4.07 -2.59 32.16
C ILE A 3 -4.06 -2.93 30.66
N THR A 4 -5.14 -2.57 29.97
CA THR A 4 -5.15 -2.53 28.51
C THR A 4 -4.15 -1.46 28.12
N GLU A 5 -2.98 -1.88 27.65
CA GLU A 5 -2.00 -0.99 27.04
C GLU A 5 -2.71 -0.26 25.87
N PRO A 6 -2.78 1.07 25.85
CA PRO A 6 -3.39 1.78 24.73
C PRO A 6 -2.50 1.54 23.49
N PRO A 7 -3.05 1.21 22.31
CA PRO A 7 -2.22 1.11 21.13
C PRO A 7 -1.65 2.51 20.83
N ALA A 8 -0.34 2.69 21.00
CA ALA A 8 0.36 3.66 20.17
C ALA A 8 0.18 3.21 18.69
N PRO A 9 0.22 4.09 17.65
CA PRO A 9 0.88 5.40 17.66
C PRO A 9 0.17 6.45 16.77
N THR A 10 0.80 7.61 16.60
CA THR A 10 0.54 8.62 15.55
C THR A 10 0.79 8.11 14.11
N ALA A 11 0.91 6.80 13.89
CA ALA A 11 0.97 6.19 12.57
C ALA A 11 -0.44 6.14 11.98
N LEU A 12 -0.59 6.61 10.75
CA LEU A 12 -1.86 6.52 10.04
C LEU A 12 -2.28 5.04 9.95
N THR A 13 -3.42 4.70 10.54
CA THR A 13 -3.92 3.31 10.52
C THR A 13 -4.30 2.91 9.11
N ALA A 14 -4.14 1.63 8.77
CA ALA A 14 -4.49 1.12 7.44
C ALA A 14 -5.96 1.38 7.08
N ALA A 15 -6.86 1.24 8.06
CA ALA A 15 -8.28 1.53 7.90
C ALA A 15 -8.52 2.97 7.43
N VAL A 16 -7.81 3.95 8.02
CA VAL A 16 -7.94 5.35 7.60
C VAL A 16 -7.28 5.60 6.25
N ALA A 17 -6.12 4.97 5.98
CA ALA A 17 -5.41 5.15 4.72
C ALA A 17 -6.20 4.64 3.51
N TYR A 18 -6.90 3.52 3.67
CA TYR A 18 -7.59 2.82 2.58
C TYR A 18 -9.11 2.97 2.56
N ALA A 19 -9.68 3.84 3.41
CA ALA A 19 -11.13 4.03 3.50
C ALA A 19 -11.82 4.37 2.16
N ARG A 20 -11.09 4.95 1.21
CA ARG A 20 -11.57 5.35 -0.12
C ARG A 20 -10.97 4.52 -1.25
N ALA A 21 -10.23 3.46 -0.92
CA ALA A 21 -9.54 2.66 -1.92
C ALA A 21 -10.55 1.85 -2.75
N PRO A 22 -10.34 1.72 -4.07
CA PRO A 22 -11.11 0.79 -4.89
C PRO A 22 -10.94 -0.66 -4.41
N SER A 23 -11.83 -1.55 -4.87
CA SER A 23 -11.77 -2.97 -4.51
C SER A 23 -10.40 -3.59 -4.85
N ILE A 24 -9.94 -4.55 -4.03
CA ILE A 24 -8.67 -5.25 -4.25
C ILE A 24 -8.63 -5.87 -5.66
N ILE A 25 -9.72 -6.51 -6.10
CA ILE A 25 -9.82 -7.15 -7.41
C ILE A 25 -9.65 -6.13 -8.55
N SER A 26 -10.29 -4.97 -8.45
CA SER A 26 -10.14 -3.91 -9.46
C SER A 26 -8.70 -3.38 -9.54
N GLU A 27 -8.02 -3.27 -8.40
CA GLU A 27 -6.62 -2.81 -8.34
C GLU A 27 -5.64 -3.87 -8.85
N ILE A 28 -5.89 -5.16 -8.59
CA ILE A 28 -5.13 -6.26 -9.20
C ILE A 28 -5.28 -6.20 -10.72
N GLY A 29 -6.51 -6.06 -11.23
CA GLY A 29 -6.75 -5.92 -12.66
C GLY A 29 -6.00 -4.73 -13.29
N TRP A 30 -6.09 -3.56 -12.65
CA TRP A 30 -5.41 -2.36 -13.14
C TRP A 30 -3.88 -2.48 -13.09
N THR A 31 -3.32 -3.04 -12.02
CA THR A 31 -1.86 -3.21 -11.91
C THR A 31 -1.33 -4.25 -12.90
N ALA A 32 -2.08 -5.32 -13.17
CA ALA A 32 -1.72 -6.30 -14.18
C ALA A 32 -1.76 -5.70 -15.60
N ASP A 33 -2.82 -4.94 -15.92
CA ASP A 33 -2.95 -4.25 -17.21
C ASP A 33 -1.79 -3.27 -17.47
N GLN A 34 -1.48 -2.43 -16.47
CA GLN A 34 -0.36 -1.47 -16.56
C GLN A 34 1.00 -2.16 -16.73
N ALA A 35 1.20 -3.35 -16.16
CA ALA A 35 2.43 -4.11 -16.33
C ALA A 35 2.49 -4.82 -17.69
N ALA A 36 1.37 -5.37 -18.17
CA ALA A 36 1.29 -6.12 -19.42
C ALA A 36 1.39 -5.23 -20.67
N THR A 37 0.88 -4.01 -20.59
CA THR A 37 0.87 -3.05 -21.72
C THR A 37 2.21 -2.36 -21.94
N ARG A 38 3.21 -2.58 -21.08
CA ARG A 38 4.49 -1.88 -21.13
C ARG A 38 5.64 -2.82 -21.47
N PRO A 39 6.60 -2.38 -22.32
CA PRO A 39 7.77 -3.19 -22.62
C PRO A 39 8.55 -3.54 -21.36
N PHE A 40 9.06 -4.77 -21.29
CA PHE A 40 9.95 -5.20 -20.22
C PHE A 40 11.15 -4.26 -20.09
N GLY A 41 11.54 -3.94 -18.85
CA GLY A 41 12.60 -2.99 -18.55
C GLY A 41 12.17 -1.53 -18.53
N THR A 42 10.92 -1.21 -18.89
CA THR A 42 10.39 0.15 -18.76
C THR A 42 10.16 0.48 -17.28
N GLN A 43 10.70 1.60 -16.81
CA GLN A 43 10.42 2.09 -15.46
C GLN A 43 8.94 2.49 -15.33
N LEU A 44 8.25 1.89 -14.37
CA LEU A 44 6.85 2.22 -14.08
C LEU A 44 6.75 3.50 -13.24
N PRO A 45 5.71 4.34 -13.45
CA PRO A 45 5.58 5.62 -12.78
C PRO A 45 5.36 5.42 -11.28
N ARG A 46 5.63 6.47 -10.51
CA ARG A 46 5.39 6.51 -9.07
C ARG A 46 3.97 6.06 -8.68
N GLU A 47 2.95 6.53 -9.39
CA GLU A 47 1.55 6.16 -9.12
C GLU A 47 1.32 4.65 -9.23
N PHE A 48 1.93 3.99 -10.21
CA PHE A 48 1.86 2.55 -10.34
C PHE A 48 2.40 1.86 -9.09
N TRP A 49 3.60 2.25 -8.64
CA TRP A 49 4.21 1.67 -7.45
C TRP A 49 3.42 1.96 -6.18
N LEU A 50 2.83 3.15 -6.08
CA LEU A 50 1.97 3.52 -4.97
C LEU A 50 0.71 2.63 -4.89
N ARG A 51 -0.01 2.49 -6.01
CA ARG A 51 -1.23 1.66 -6.08
C ARG A 51 -0.92 0.18 -5.90
N LYS A 52 0.18 -0.30 -6.50
CA LYS A 52 0.67 -1.68 -6.32
C LYS A 52 1.04 -1.98 -4.86
N ALA A 53 1.80 -1.09 -4.21
CA ALA A 53 2.16 -1.29 -2.81
C ALA A 53 0.92 -1.24 -1.90
N ALA A 54 -0.04 -0.34 -2.18
CA ALA A 54 -1.28 -0.23 -1.42
C ALA A 54 -2.22 -1.44 -1.56
N VAL A 55 -2.30 -2.07 -2.74
CA VAL A 55 -3.10 -3.31 -2.88
C VAL A 55 -2.43 -4.49 -2.18
N LEU A 56 -1.10 -4.61 -2.25
CA LEU A 56 -0.37 -5.67 -1.57
C LEU A 56 -0.41 -5.53 -0.04
N ASP A 57 -0.31 -4.30 0.49
CA ASP A 57 -0.47 -4.06 1.92
C ASP A 57 -1.87 -4.45 2.41
N ARG A 58 -2.91 -4.23 1.60
CA ARG A 58 -4.29 -4.64 1.93
C ARG A 58 -4.47 -6.16 1.89
N ILE A 59 -3.88 -6.85 0.91
CA ILE A 59 -3.89 -8.32 0.87
C ILE A 59 -3.16 -8.89 2.10
N ALA A 60 -2.00 -8.32 2.45
CA ALA A 60 -1.27 -8.72 3.65
C ALA A 60 -2.11 -8.53 4.92
N LEU A 61 -2.86 -7.42 5.04
CA LEU A 61 -3.74 -7.18 6.18
C LEU A 61 -4.92 -8.16 6.23
N ASP A 62 -5.52 -8.50 5.09
CA ASP A 62 -6.60 -9.49 5.02
C ASP A 62 -6.10 -10.89 5.43
N ASP A 63 -4.91 -11.29 4.95
CA ASP A 63 -4.26 -12.56 5.33
C ASP A 63 -3.90 -12.58 6.83
N GLU A 64 -3.29 -11.50 7.34
CA GLU A 64 -2.93 -11.33 8.76
C GLU A 64 -4.18 -11.43 9.66
N ASN A 65 -5.28 -10.78 9.27
CA ASN A 65 -6.55 -10.80 10.01
C ASN A 65 -7.26 -12.15 9.92
N ALA A 66 -7.09 -12.88 8.81
CA ALA A 66 -7.56 -14.25 8.66
C ALA A 66 -6.63 -15.30 9.29
N HIS A 67 -5.51 -14.87 9.89
CA HIS A 67 -4.46 -15.72 10.45
C HIS A 67 -3.88 -16.74 9.44
N ILE A 68 -3.83 -16.35 8.16
CA ILE A 68 -3.25 -17.15 7.09
C ILE A 68 -1.76 -16.82 7.02
N LEU A 69 -0.91 -17.85 7.10
CA LEU A 69 0.53 -17.68 6.92
C LEU A 69 0.85 -17.69 5.42
N THR A 70 1.12 -16.52 4.87
CA THR A 70 1.51 -16.33 3.46
C THR A 70 2.74 -15.42 3.35
N ASP A 71 3.29 -15.33 2.15
CA ASP A 71 4.36 -14.37 1.84
C ASP A 71 3.82 -12.94 1.56
N ALA A 72 2.50 -12.71 1.66
CA ALA A 72 1.90 -11.42 1.34
C ALA A 72 2.52 -10.23 2.12
N PRO A 73 2.83 -10.33 3.43
CA PRO A 73 3.52 -9.26 4.15
C PRO A 73 4.92 -8.94 3.56
N ALA A 74 5.69 -9.97 3.20
CA ALA A 74 7.00 -9.79 2.60
C ALA A 74 6.93 -9.16 1.21
N VAL A 75 5.92 -9.54 0.41
CA VAL A 75 5.66 -8.95 -0.91
C VAL A 75 5.20 -7.50 -0.79
N ALA A 76 4.35 -7.17 0.20
CA ALA A 76 3.93 -5.81 0.49
C ALA A 76 5.12 -4.92 0.89
N ASP A 77 6.00 -5.42 1.76
CA ASP A 77 7.23 -4.75 2.15
C ASP A 77 8.15 -4.48 0.96
N ALA A 78 8.34 -5.45 0.07
CA ALA A 78 9.16 -5.28 -1.13
C ALA A 78 8.59 -4.21 -2.07
N ALA A 79 7.28 -4.20 -2.28
CA ALA A 79 6.61 -3.18 -3.09
C ALA A 79 6.70 -1.78 -2.44
N ALA A 80 6.56 -1.72 -1.12
CA ALA A 80 6.71 -0.49 -0.35
C ALA A 80 8.12 0.10 -0.46
N ARG A 81 9.17 -0.74 -0.33
CA ARG A 81 10.55 -0.31 -0.55
C ARG A 81 10.76 0.23 -1.97
N ARG A 82 10.15 -0.41 -2.97
CA ARG A 82 10.24 0.06 -4.35
C ARG A 82 9.62 1.45 -4.56
N LEU A 83 8.49 1.73 -3.91
CA LEU A 83 7.92 3.08 -3.88
C LEU A 83 8.86 4.07 -3.19
N MET A 84 9.41 3.71 -2.03
CA MET A 84 10.35 4.56 -1.30
C MET A 84 11.60 4.89 -2.14
N GLU A 85 12.15 3.91 -2.85
CA GLU A 85 13.25 4.11 -3.80
C GLU A 85 12.87 5.09 -4.92
N CYS A 86 11.66 4.97 -5.49
CA CYS A 86 11.16 5.92 -6.48
C CYS A 86 11.02 7.34 -5.92
N ASP A 87 10.67 7.47 -4.63
CA ASP A 87 10.48 8.75 -3.95
C ASP A 87 11.78 9.31 -3.34
N GLY A 88 12.89 8.55 -3.39
CA GLY A 88 14.13 8.88 -2.68
C GLY A 88 13.97 8.89 -1.16
N ALA A 89 12.95 8.20 -0.63
CA ALA A 89 12.65 8.16 0.80
C ALA A 89 13.46 7.08 1.51
N THR A 90 13.98 7.40 2.69
CA THR A 90 14.65 6.46 3.59
C THR A 90 13.83 6.31 4.87
N GLY A 91 13.53 5.10 5.30
CA GLY A 91 12.70 4.85 6.48
C GLY A 91 12.69 3.39 6.91
N THR A 92 12.31 3.14 8.17
CA THR A 92 12.29 1.81 8.78
C THR A 92 10.93 1.12 8.72
N ASP A 93 9.86 1.84 8.37
CA ASP A 93 8.50 1.30 8.20
C ASP A 93 7.99 1.51 6.76
N PRO A 94 8.26 0.56 5.85
CA PRO A 94 7.81 0.64 4.46
C PRO A 94 6.28 0.67 4.33
N ARG A 95 5.55 -0.17 5.09
CA ARG A 95 4.08 -0.26 4.99
C ARG A 95 3.41 1.00 5.55
N GLY A 96 3.92 1.56 6.64
CA GLY A 96 3.49 2.86 7.15
C GLY A 96 3.70 4.00 6.15
N TYR A 97 4.85 3.99 5.45
CA TYR A 97 5.12 4.96 4.39
C TYR A 97 4.08 4.88 3.25
N VAL A 98 3.77 3.68 2.77
CA VAL A 98 2.74 3.47 1.73
C VAL A 98 1.38 4.01 2.19
N ARG A 99 0.96 3.69 3.42
CA ARG A 99 -0.32 4.16 3.97
C ARG A 99 -0.41 5.69 4.00
N ALA A 100 0.66 6.36 4.46
CA ALA A 100 0.72 7.82 4.49
C ALA A 100 0.64 8.43 3.09
N GLN A 101 1.44 7.92 2.14
CA GLN A 101 1.47 8.41 0.77
C GLN A 101 0.16 8.13 0.02
N TYR A 102 -0.48 6.99 0.26
CA TYR A 102 -1.75 6.63 -0.37
C TYR A 102 -2.88 7.54 0.13
N ALA A 103 -2.93 7.83 1.43
CA ALA A 103 -3.90 8.75 1.98
C ALA A 103 -3.73 10.19 1.45
N ALA A 104 -2.48 10.64 1.30
CA ALA A 104 -2.18 11.94 0.69
C ALA A 104 -2.62 11.98 -0.79
N TRP A 105 -2.26 10.96 -1.57
CA TRP A 105 -2.65 10.84 -2.97
C TRP A 105 -4.16 10.83 -3.16
N THR A 106 -4.88 10.04 -2.35
CA THR A 106 -6.34 9.93 -2.44
C THR A 106 -7.02 11.26 -2.15
N ARG A 107 -6.53 12.04 -1.16
CA ARG A 107 -7.04 13.39 -0.86
C ARG A 107 -6.85 14.38 -2.01
N GLN A 108 -5.73 14.28 -2.73
CA GLN A 108 -5.45 15.14 -3.89
C GLN A 108 -6.29 14.73 -5.12
N HIS A 109 -6.42 13.42 -5.37
CA HIS A 109 -7.18 12.88 -6.50
C HIS A 109 -8.70 12.83 -6.27
N THR A 110 -9.21 13.07 -5.06
CA THR A 110 -10.66 13.30 -4.85
C THR A 110 -11.11 14.72 -5.20
N THR A 111 -10.23 15.56 -5.75
CA THR A 111 -10.63 16.76 -6.50
C THR A 111 -10.82 16.40 -7.97
N HIS A 112 -11.86 15.64 -8.29
CA HIS A 112 -12.44 15.64 -9.63
C HIS A 112 -13.97 15.68 -9.47
N PRO A 113 -14.66 16.65 -10.13
CA PRO A 113 -16.11 16.84 -10.03
C PRO A 113 -16.92 15.66 -10.61
#